data_AF-A0A7G8EIB2-F1
#
_entry.id   AF-A0A7G8EIB2-F1
#
_cell.length_a   1.000
_cell.length_b   1.000
_cell.length_c   1.000
_cell.angle_alpha   90.00
_cell.angle_beta   90.00
_cell.angle_gamma   90.00
#
_symmetry.space_group_name_H-M   'P 1'
#
loop_
_entity.id
_entity.type
_entity.pdbx_description
1 polymer ?
#
loop_
_entity_poly.entity_id
_entity_poly.type
_entity_poly.pdbx_seq_one_letter_code
_entity_poly.pdbx_strand_id
1 'polypeptide(L)'
;MHLAGYELLVVNQLFSAAVASTVFLLGFLLSGVLTDFKEAEKIPGRFAAELETLSLEIGAIPVFQPSAQVEQAQESVTVLGKLLVVWLCGNCETEKVLAAYRSTHADVVQAAVQYSGDVSTLRGRLMQSMSVILEMIYRVKVIRDTGFVPLVYWLANFSSTLLFGGLLLARANHWFDSLFFLAVISFVVLLILRLISDIDNPFGLGDPDSAENVSIDVLERTVAFLE
;
A
#
# COMPACT_ATOMS: atom_id res chain seq x y z
N MET A 1 -21.08 1.95 -37.48
CA MET A 1 -19.99 2.67 -38.18
C MET A 1 -19.43 1.89 -39.37
N HIS A 2 -19.21 0.57 -39.27
CA HIS A 2 -18.82 -0.29 -40.42
C HIS A 2 -19.75 -0.15 -41.65
N LEU A 3 -21.08 -0.12 -41.44
CA LEU A 3 -22.06 0.07 -42.53
C LEU A 3 -22.15 1.51 -43.07
N ALA A 4 -21.50 2.49 -42.43
CA ALA A 4 -21.66 3.92 -42.74
C ALA A 4 -20.45 4.53 -43.49
N GLY A 5 -19.44 3.73 -43.85
CA GLY A 5 -18.31 4.18 -44.69
C GLY A 5 -17.28 5.10 -44.03
N TYR A 6 -17.32 5.27 -42.70
CA TYR A 6 -16.39 6.12 -41.93
C TYR A 6 -15.04 5.45 -41.60
N GLU A 7 -14.64 4.44 -42.35
CA GLU A 7 -13.37 3.71 -42.15
C GLU A 7 -12.23 4.44 -42.85
N LEU A 8 -11.71 5.50 -42.22
CA LEU A 8 -10.67 6.36 -42.80
C LEU A 8 -9.24 5.84 -42.54
N LEU A 9 -9.03 4.94 -41.58
CA LEU A 9 -7.70 4.47 -41.18
C LEU A 9 -7.46 3.03 -41.64
N VAL A 10 -6.49 2.83 -42.53
CA VAL A 10 -6.00 1.49 -42.87
C VAL A 10 -5.08 1.01 -41.76
N VAL A 11 -5.30 -0.22 -41.25
CA VAL A 11 -4.38 -0.85 -40.30
C VAL A 11 -2.99 -0.91 -40.94
N ASN A 12 -2.07 -0.12 -40.42
CA ASN A 12 -0.71 0.02 -40.92
C ASN A 12 0.28 -0.12 -39.76
N GLN A 13 1.58 -0.07 -40.07
CA GLN A 13 2.62 -0.20 -39.04
C GLN A 13 2.54 0.89 -37.95
N LEU A 14 2.06 2.10 -38.28
CA LEU A 14 1.87 3.18 -37.31
C LEU A 14 0.77 2.86 -36.30
N PHE A 15 -0.31 2.22 -36.76
CA PHE A 15 -1.39 1.77 -35.89
C PHE A 15 -0.92 0.71 -34.89
N SER A 16 -0.23 -0.32 -35.38
CA SER A 16 0.35 -1.36 -34.51
C SER A 16 1.37 -0.78 -33.53
N ALA A 17 2.17 0.20 -33.95
CA ALA A 17 3.10 0.91 -33.07
C ALA A 17 2.37 1.73 -31.99
N ALA A 18 1.27 2.39 -32.32
CA ALA A 18 0.47 3.15 -31.36
C ALA A 18 -0.19 2.24 -30.29
N VAL A 19 -0.72 1.09 -30.71
CA VAL A 19 -1.26 0.06 -29.80
C VAL A 19 -0.15 -0.41 -28.85
N ALA A 20 0.99 -0.83 -29.40
CA ALA A 20 2.13 -1.32 -28.62
C ALA A 20 2.65 -0.26 -27.63
N SER A 21 2.77 1.01 -28.07
CA SER A 21 3.22 2.11 -27.22
C SER A 21 2.24 2.38 -26.07
N THR A 22 0.93 2.27 -26.31
CA THR A 22 -0.08 2.47 -25.26
C THR A 22 -0.03 1.36 -24.22
N VAL A 23 0.03 0.09 -24.67
CA VAL A 23 0.16 -1.06 -23.77
C VAL A 23 1.46 -1.00 -22.98
N PHE A 24 2.57 -0.62 -23.62
CA PHE A 24 3.86 -0.43 -22.95
C PHE A 24 3.80 0.67 -21.88
N LEU A 25 3.19 1.82 -22.21
CA LEU A 25 3.01 2.92 -21.27
C LEU A 25 2.17 2.46 -20.07
N LEU A 26 1.02 1.83 -20.30
CA LEU A 26 0.17 1.32 -19.22
C LEU A 26 0.89 0.27 -18.36
N GLY A 27 1.69 -0.61 -18.97
CA GLY A 27 2.53 -1.56 -18.23
C GLY A 27 3.59 -0.90 -17.36
N PHE A 28 4.21 0.19 -17.85
CA PHE A 28 5.16 0.99 -17.05
C PHE A 28 4.46 1.65 -15.85
N LEU A 29 3.26 2.21 -16.06
CA LEU A 29 2.46 2.78 -14.97
C LEU A 29 2.08 1.73 -13.92
N LEU A 30 1.61 0.57 -14.38
CA LEU A 30 1.28 -0.56 -13.52
C LEU A 30 2.47 -1.02 -12.69
N SER A 31 3.68 -1.07 -13.27
CA SER A 31 4.89 -1.42 -12.52
C SER A 31 5.20 -0.42 -11.39
N GLY A 32 4.85 0.86 -11.57
CA GLY A 32 5.03 1.88 -10.54
C GLY A 32 4.11 1.62 -9.34
N VAL A 33 2.79 1.58 -9.57
CA VAL A 33 1.81 1.31 -8.50
C VAL A 33 2.02 -0.05 -7.83
N LEU A 34 2.44 -1.07 -8.59
CA LEU A 34 2.71 -2.41 -8.05
C LEU A 34 3.88 -2.41 -7.06
N THR A 35 4.87 -1.54 -7.27
CA THR A 35 6.01 -1.42 -6.36
C THR A 35 5.56 -0.88 -5.00
N ASP A 36 4.74 0.18 -5.01
CA ASP A 36 4.18 0.76 -3.79
C ASP A 36 3.21 -0.21 -3.09
N PHE A 37 2.40 -0.95 -3.85
CA PHE A 37 1.53 -2.00 -3.32
C PHE A 37 2.34 -3.12 -2.63
N LYS A 38 3.38 -3.64 -3.30
CA LYS A 38 4.25 -4.71 -2.76
C LYS A 38 5.01 -4.28 -1.53
N GLU A 39 5.26 -2.98 -1.40
CA GLU A 39 5.82 -2.44 -0.18
C GLU A 39 4.79 -2.31 0.92
N ALA A 40 3.60 -1.78 0.61
CA ALA A 40 2.49 -1.68 1.54
C ALA A 40 2.12 -3.05 2.13
N GLU A 41 2.14 -4.13 1.35
CA GLU A 41 1.91 -5.52 1.82
C GLU A 41 2.86 -5.95 2.95
N LYS A 42 4.08 -5.40 3.01
CA LYS A 42 5.08 -5.77 4.03
C LYS A 42 4.86 -5.04 5.36
N ILE A 43 4.15 -3.91 5.33
CA ILE A 43 4.05 -2.99 6.46
C ILE A 43 3.29 -3.60 7.65
N PRO A 44 2.10 -4.22 7.50
CA PRO A 44 1.40 -4.83 8.63
C PRO A 44 2.22 -5.93 9.31
N GLY A 45 2.90 -6.77 8.52
CA GLY A 45 3.78 -7.81 9.04
C GLY A 45 4.98 -7.23 9.82
N ARG A 46 5.54 -6.11 9.36
CA ARG A 46 6.59 -5.39 10.10
C ARG A 46 6.07 -4.77 11.40
N PHE A 47 4.90 -4.12 11.38
CA PHE A 47 4.29 -3.62 12.61
C PHE A 47 4.04 -4.73 13.63
N ALA A 48 3.49 -5.86 13.17
CA ALA A 48 3.23 -7.02 14.02
C ALA A 48 4.52 -7.51 14.69
N ALA A 49 5.57 -7.77 13.90
CA ALA A 49 6.84 -8.27 14.41
C ALA A 49 7.50 -7.32 15.42
N GLU A 50 7.48 -6.01 15.15
CA GLU A 50 8.09 -5.02 16.05
C GLU A 50 7.26 -4.81 17.33
N LEU A 51 5.93 -4.80 17.26
CA LEU A 51 5.07 -4.70 18.45
C LEU A 51 5.21 -5.94 19.35
N GLU A 52 5.25 -7.13 18.75
CA GLU A 52 5.44 -8.39 19.48
C GLU A 52 6.82 -8.42 20.14
N THR A 53 7.87 -8.09 19.38
CA THR A 53 9.24 -7.99 19.92
C THR A 53 9.29 -6.99 21.07
N LEU A 54 8.71 -5.80 20.89
CA LEU A 54 8.70 -4.76 21.91
C LEU A 54 8.00 -5.24 23.19
N SER A 55 6.85 -5.90 23.07
CA SER A 55 6.11 -6.44 24.22
C SER A 55 6.90 -7.54 24.95
N LEU A 56 7.49 -8.49 24.21
CA LEU A 56 8.31 -9.56 24.78
C LEU A 56 9.53 -9.01 25.52
N GLU A 57 10.21 -8.03 24.95
CA GLU A 57 11.41 -7.44 25.55
C GLU A 57 11.10 -6.58 26.77
N ILE A 58 9.97 -5.86 26.77
CA ILE A 58 9.46 -5.16 27.96
C ILE A 58 9.10 -6.18 29.05
N GLY A 59 8.39 -7.25 28.68
CA GLY A 59 7.98 -8.32 29.60
C GLY A 59 9.15 -9.13 30.18
N ALA A 60 10.32 -9.09 29.54
CA ALA A 60 11.54 -9.72 30.06
C ALA A 60 12.22 -8.89 31.16
N ILE A 61 11.98 -7.58 31.25
CA ILE A 61 12.65 -6.70 32.24
C ILE A 61 12.42 -7.17 33.68
N PRO A 62 11.19 -7.50 34.13
CA PRO A 62 10.95 -7.97 35.50
C PRO A 62 11.67 -9.28 35.85
N VAL A 63 12.01 -10.12 34.86
CA VAL A 63 12.77 -11.36 35.07
C VAL A 63 14.16 -11.08 35.62
N PHE A 64 14.78 -9.98 35.16
CA PHE A 64 16.11 -9.56 35.61
C PHE A 64 16.05 -8.53 36.75
N GLN A 65 14.99 -7.72 36.80
CA GLN A 65 14.78 -6.71 37.83
C GLN A 65 13.33 -6.79 38.37
N PRO A 66 13.05 -7.62 39.38
CA PRO A 66 11.68 -7.86 39.86
C PRO A 66 10.95 -6.63 40.41
N SER A 67 11.68 -5.56 40.74
CA SER A 67 11.10 -4.28 41.17
C SER A 67 10.70 -3.35 40.03
N ALA A 68 10.96 -3.74 38.78
CA ALA A 68 10.66 -2.91 37.61
C ALA A 68 9.16 -2.90 37.31
N GLN A 69 8.63 -1.70 37.13
CA GLN A 69 7.25 -1.42 36.72
C GLN A 69 7.24 -1.24 35.20
N VAL A 70 6.60 -2.18 34.51
CA VAL A 70 6.57 -2.25 33.04
C VAL A 70 5.16 -2.31 32.47
N GLU A 71 4.15 -2.43 33.33
CA GLU A 71 2.75 -2.59 32.98
C GLU A 71 2.26 -1.42 32.13
N GLN A 72 2.63 -0.18 32.50
CA GLN A 72 2.31 1.02 31.73
C GLN A 72 2.91 0.97 30.31
N ALA A 73 4.15 0.46 30.17
CA ALA A 73 4.78 0.36 28.86
C ALA A 73 4.10 -0.73 28.00
N GLN A 74 3.73 -1.86 28.58
CA GLN A 74 2.98 -2.92 27.88
C GLN A 74 1.59 -2.45 27.45
N GLU A 75 0.88 -1.73 28.31
CA GLU A 75 -0.43 -1.14 27.99
C GLU A 75 -0.30 -0.15 26.84
N SER A 76 0.67 0.76 26.88
CA SER A 76 0.91 1.73 25.81
C SER A 76 1.26 1.08 24.48
N VAL A 77 2.04 -0.01 24.48
CA VAL A 77 2.32 -0.79 23.25
C VAL A 77 1.05 -1.41 22.67
N THR A 78 0.17 -1.95 23.53
CA THR A 78 -1.12 -2.52 23.12
C THR A 78 -2.04 -1.46 22.53
N VAL A 79 -2.12 -0.30 23.18
CA VAL A 79 -2.90 0.86 22.70
C VAL A 79 -2.37 1.36 21.35
N LEU A 80 -1.05 1.45 21.19
CA LEU A 80 -0.42 1.83 19.92
C LEU A 80 -0.77 0.83 18.81
N GLY A 81 -0.68 -0.47 19.10
CA GLY A 81 -1.06 -1.54 18.16
C GLY A 81 -2.50 -1.43 17.68
N LYS A 82 -3.46 -1.24 18.59
CA LYS A 82 -4.87 -1.00 18.26
C LYS A 82 -5.05 0.23 17.38
N LEU A 83 -4.38 1.32 17.72
CA LEU A 83 -4.47 2.56 16.96
C LEU A 83 -3.87 2.42 15.55
N LEU A 84 -2.79 1.65 15.40
CA LEU A 84 -2.20 1.33 14.09
C LEU A 84 -3.18 0.54 13.21
N VAL A 85 -3.90 -0.44 13.75
CA VAL A 85 -4.94 -1.19 13.01
C VAL A 85 -6.03 -0.24 12.51
N VAL A 86 -6.60 0.58 13.39
CA VAL A 86 -7.66 1.54 13.04
C VAL A 86 -7.16 2.55 12.00
N TRP A 87 -5.91 3.00 12.14
CA TRP A 87 -5.29 3.93 11.21
C TRP A 87 -5.00 3.32 9.84
N LEU A 88 -4.56 2.07 9.76
CA LEU A 88 -4.37 1.36 8.49
C LEU A 88 -5.68 1.19 7.72
N CYS A 89 -6.81 1.03 8.43
CA CYS A 89 -8.15 1.00 7.85
C CYS A 89 -8.67 2.38 7.39
N GLY A 90 -7.90 3.46 7.53
CA GLY A 90 -8.32 4.82 7.16
C GLY A 90 -9.23 5.51 8.19
N ASN A 91 -9.50 4.89 9.34
CA ASN A 91 -10.42 5.39 10.36
C ASN A 91 -9.74 6.27 11.42
N CYS A 92 -8.49 6.70 11.19
CA CYS A 92 -7.73 7.54 12.09
C CYS A 92 -6.76 8.44 11.32
N GLU A 93 -6.45 9.61 11.87
CA GLU A 93 -5.47 10.53 11.31
C GLU A 93 -4.05 10.14 11.74
N THR A 94 -3.07 10.35 10.86
CA THR A 94 -1.66 10.05 11.14
C THR A 94 -1.12 10.80 12.37
N GLU A 95 -1.59 12.02 12.63
CA GLU A 95 -1.16 12.79 13.81
C GLU A 95 -1.55 12.13 15.14
N LYS A 96 -2.71 11.48 15.20
CA LYS A 96 -3.13 10.72 16.39
C LYS A 96 -2.21 9.53 16.64
N VAL A 97 -1.82 8.83 15.58
CA VAL A 97 -0.86 7.72 15.66
C VAL A 97 0.51 8.22 16.12
N LEU A 98 0.99 9.33 15.57
CA LEU A 98 2.26 9.93 15.96
C LEU A 98 2.25 10.40 17.42
N ALA A 99 1.12 10.92 17.91
CA ALA A 99 0.97 11.26 19.32
C ALA A 99 1.04 10.02 20.23
N ALA A 100 0.32 8.94 19.88
CA ALA A 100 0.38 7.68 20.62
C ALA A 100 1.77 7.03 20.56
N TYR A 101 2.47 7.14 19.44
CA TYR A 101 3.86 6.70 19.32
C TYR A 101 4.76 7.45 20.31
N ARG A 102 4.62 8.78 20.42
CA ARG A 102 5.44 9.59 21.35
C ARG A 102 5.18 9.25 22.81
N SER A 103 3.91 9.04 23.20
CA SER A 103 3.59 8.61 24.57
C SER A 103 4.15 7.22 24.85
N THR A 104 3.94 6.27 23.95
CA THR A 104 4.48 4.91 24.06
C THR A 104 6.00 4.93 24.15
N HIS A 105 6.67 5.74 23.34
CA HIS A 105 8.12 5.88 23.40
C HIS A 105 8.60 6.37 24.76
N ALA A 106 7.90 7.34 25.38
CA ALA A 106 8.25 7.81 26.72
C ALA A 106 8.13 6.69 27.77
N ASP A 107 7.04 5.90 27.72
CA ASP A 107 6.82 4.78 28.63
C ASP A 107 7.85 3.66 28.44
N VAL A 108 8.20 3.34 27.19
CA VAL A 108 9.25 2.36 26.85
C VAL A 108 10.62 2.82 27.35
N VAL A 109 10.95 4.11 27.21
CA VAL A 109 12.20 4.67 27.77
C VAL A 109 12.20 4.56 29.29
N GLN A 110 11.08 4.85 29.94
CA GLN A 110 10.96 4.72 31.39
C GLN A 110 11.14 3.28 31.86
N ALA A 111 10.57 2.29 31.15
CA ALA A 111 10.80 0.88 31.42
C ALA A 111 12.29 0.49 31.21
N ALA A 112 12.90 0.96 30.13
CA ALA A 112 14.29 0.64 29.79
C ALA A 112 15.31 1.14 30.83
N VAL A 113 15.05 2.28 31.48
CA VAL A 113 15.94 2.86 32.51
C VAL A 113 15.90 2.08 33.83
N GLN A 114 14.83 1.32 34.10
CA GLN A 114 14.72 0.52 35.33
C GLN A 114 15.60 -0.72 35.32
N TYR A 115 16.05 -1.16 34.13
CA TYR A 115 16.97 -2.27 33.99
C TYR A 115 18.39 -1.85 34.43
N SER A 116 18.91 -2.52 35.47
CA SER A 116 20.20 -2.19 36.11
C SER A 116 21.39 -3.02 35.59
N GLY A 117 21.17 -3.94 34.64
CA GLY A 117 22.19 -4.85 34.09
C GLY A 117 23.08 -4.20 33.02
N ASP A 118 23.58 -4.95 32.04
CA ASP A 118 24.32 -4.37 30.90
C ASP A 118 23.35 -3.61 29.97
N VAL A 119 22.98 -2.40 30.40
CA VAL A 119 21.84 -1.58 29.93
C VAL A 119 21.92 -1.24 28.44
N SER A 120 23.10 -1.35 27.82
CA SER A 120 23.34 -0.91 26.46
C SER A 120 22.59 -1.74 25.40
N THR A 121 22.46 -3.06 25.59
CA THR A 121 21.95 -3.97 24.55
C THR A 121 20.42 -4.01 24.50
N LEU A 122 19.76 -4.16 25.66
CA LEU A 122 18.30 -4.17 25.76
C LEU A 122 17.71 -2.81 25.38
N ARG A 123 18.26 -1.72 25.93
CA ARG A 123 17.81 -0.36 25.58
C ARG A 123 18.00 -0.09 24.09
N GLY A 124 19.13 -0.50 23.51
CA GLY A 124 19.37 -0.38 22.08
C GLY A 124 18.31 -1.08 21.25
N ARG A 125 17.95 -2.31 21.62
CA ARG A 125 16.90 -3.09 20.93
C ARG A 125 15.51 -2.46 21.04
N LEU A 126 15.11 -2.01 22.25
CA LEU A 126 13.82 -1.32 22.44
C LEU A 126 13.73 -0.05 21.59
N MET A 127 14.79 0.77 21.57
CA MET A 127 14.83 1.99 20.77
C MET A 127 14.87 1.69 19.26
N GLN A 128 15.51 0.60 18.86
CA GLN A 128 15.52 0.15 17.48
C GLN A 128 14.12 -0.24 17.02
N SER A 129 13.38 -1.04 17.79
CA SER A 129 12.00 -1.42 17.44
C SER A 129 11.08 -0.20 17.34
N MET A 130 11.20 0.75 18.26
CA MET A 130 10.47 2.03 18.16
C MET A 130 10.84 2.80 16.89
N SER A 131 12.13 2.87 16.54
CA SER A 131 12.56 3.53 15.30
C SER A 131 11.98 2.87 14.05
N VAL A 132 11.91 1.54 14.00
CA VAL A 132 11.31 0.81 12.88
C VAL A 132 9.81 1.09 12.78
N ILE A 133 9.08 1.08 13.91
CA ILE A 133 7.66 1.45 13.93
C ILE A 133 7.46 2.87 13.37
N LEU A 134 8.28 3.84 13.80
CA LEU A 134 8.19 5.22 13.30
C LEU A 134 8.46 5.32 11.80
N GLU A 135 9.48 4.62 11.31
CA GLU A 135 9.81 4.56 9.88
C GLU A 135 8.61 4.02 9.07
N MET A 136 7.98 2.95 9.55
CA MET A 136 6.79 2.39 8.90
C MET A 136 5.59 3.34 8.95
N ILE A 137 5.41 4.10 10.04
CA ILE A 137 4.35 5.12 10.13
C ILE A 137 4.55 6.18 9.03
N TYR A 138 5.77 6.71 8.90
CA TYR A 138 6.08 7.67 7.84
C TYR A 138 5.98 7.05 6.45
N ARG A 139 6.33 5.77 6.30
CA ARG A 139 6.24 5.10 4.99
C ARG A 139 4.81 5.01 4.50
N VAL A 140 3.87 4.61 5.35
CA VAL A 140 2.44 4.63 5.01
C VAL A 140 1.98 6.05 4.71
N LYS A 141 2.41 7.06 5.47
CA LYS A 141 2.06 8.47 5.20
C LYS A 141 2.54 8.88 3.81
N VAL A 142 3.77 8.58 3.45
CA VAL A 142 4.32 8.87 2.12
C VAL A 142 3.51 8.14 1.05
N ILE A 143 3.28 6.82 1.18
CA ILE A 143 2.50 6.05 0.19
C ILE A 143 1.10 6.66 -0.02
N ARG A 144 0.41 7.06 1.07
CA ARG A 144 -0.91 7.72 0.99
C ARG A 144 -0.85 9.12 0.36
N ASP A 145 0.18 9.90 0.68
CA ASP A 145 0.32 11.29 0.21
C ASP A 145 0.92 11.39 -1.21
N THR A 146 1.65 10.36 -1.66
CA THR A 146 2.34 10.32 -2.97
C THR A 146 1.65 9.41 -3.99
N GLY A 147 0.35 9.14 -3.83
CA GLY A 147 -0.45 8.44 -4.85
C GLY A 147 -0.23 9.05 -6.23
N PHE A 148 -0.49 8.27 -7.29
CA PHE A 148 -0.06 8.63 -8.64
C PHE A 148 -0.46 10.06 -9.03
N VAL A 149 0.54 10.84 -9.47
CA VAL A 149 0.34 12.24 -9.85
C VAL A 149 -0.82 12.31 -10.86
N PRO A 150 -1.82 13.20 -10.68
CA PRO A 150 -3.00 13.26 -11.54
C PRO A 150 -2.67 13.30 -13.05
N LEU A 151 -1.55 13.92 -13.42
CA LEU A 151 -1.03 13.97 -14.78
C LEU A 151 -0.82 12.60 -15.43
N VAL A 152 -0.46 11.60 -14.64
CA VAL A 152 -0.19 10.24 -15.13
C VAL A 152 -1.49 9.50 -15.43
N TYR A 153 -2.51 9.67 -14.59
CA TYR A 153 -3.86 9.20 -14.89
C TYR A 153 -4.44 9.88 -16.14
N TRP A 154 -4.21 11.19 -16.28
CA TRP A 154 -4.56 11.90 -17.51
C TRP A 154 -3.88 11.31 -18.73
N LEU A 155 -2.59 10.98 -18.65
CA LEU A 155 -1.84 10.36 -19.73
C LEU A 155 -2.38 8.97 -20.09
N ALA A 156 -2.66 8.14 -19.08
CA ALA A 156 -3.23 6.80 -19.26
C ALA A 156 -4.62 6.86 -19.91
N ASN A 157 -5.49 7.73 -19.42
CA ASN A 157 -6.85 7.91 -19.94
C ASN A 157 -6.85 8.48 -21.36
N PHE A 158 -6.00 9.49 -21.62
CA PHE A 158 -5.92 10.11 -22.95
C PHE A 158 -5.36 9.15 -24.00
N SER A 159 -4.26 8.44 -23.68
CA SER A 159 -3.67 7.45 -24.58
C SER A 159 -4.64 6.30 -24.88
N SER A 160 -5.35 5.80 -23.86
CA SER A 160 -6.37 4.75 -24.03
C SER A 160 -7.57 5.23 -24.84
N THR A 161 -8.02 6.47 -24.63
CA THR A 161 -9.10 7.08 -25.43
C THR A 161 -8.70 7.22 -26.89
N LEU A 162 -7.47 7.66 -27.16
CA LEU A 162 -6.93 7.76 -28.52
C LEU A 162 -6.83 6.38 -29.18
N LEU A 163 -6.40 5.36 -28.42
CA LEU A 163 -6.34 3.98 -28.88
C LEU A 163 -7.73 3.44 -29.24
N PHE A 164 -8.74 3.63 -28.39
CA PHE A 164 -10.11 3.21 -28.67
C PHE A 164 -10.71 3.95 -29.86
N GLY A 165 -10.48 5.26 -29.98
CA GLY A 165 -10.86 6.04 -31.15
C GLY A 165 -10.21 5.51 -32.43
N GLY A 166 -8.92 5.19 -32.37
CA GLY A 166 -8.19 4.59 -33.48
C GLY A 166 -8.73 3.20 -33.87
N LEU A 167 -9.01 2.34 -32.89
CA LEU A 167 -9.58 1.00 -33.10
C LEU A 167 -10.97 1.07 -33.73
N LEU A 168 -11.81 2.02 -33.33
CA LEU A 168 -13.15 2.20 -33.89
C LEU A 168 -13.14 2.71 -35.34
N LEU A 169 -12.11 3.48 -35.71
CA LEU A 169 -11.93 4.04 -37.06
C LEU A 169 -11.10 3.13 -37.99
N ALA A 170 -10.52 2.05 -37.46
CA ALA A 170 -9.70 1.12 -38.20
C ALA A 170 -10.54 0.29 -39.18
N ARG A 171 -10.15 0.33 -40.46
CA ARG A 171 -10.67 -0.52 -41.52
C ARG A 171 -10.14 -1.94 -41.37
N ALA A 172 -11.01 -2.94 -41.30
CA ALA A 172 -10.60 -4.33 -41.46
C ALA A 172 -11.38 -5.02 -42.58
N ASN A 173 -10.75 -6.02 -43.17
CA ASN A 173 -11.29 -6.76 -44.31
C ASN A 173 -12.46 -7.67 -43.92
N HIS A 174 -12.50 -8.13 -42.67
CA HIS A 174 -13.57 -8.97 -42.13
C HIS A 174 -14.11 -8.38 -40.82
N TRP A 175 -15.44 -8.28 -40.71
CA TRP A 175 -16.11 -7.72 -39.54
C TRP A 175 -15.82 -8.50 -38.25
N PHE A 176 -15.69 -9.83 -38.33
CA PHE A 176 -15.37 -10.67 -37.17
C PHE A 176 -13.97 -10.40 -36.61
N ASP A 177 -12.97 -10.20 -37.48
CA ASP A 177 -11.60 -9.90 -37.05
C ASP A 177 -11.56 -8.54 -36.32
N SER A 178 -12.20 -7.51 -36.88
CA SER A 178 -12.36 -6.21 -36.23
C SER A 178 -12.99 -6.32 -34.85
N LEU A 179 -14.11 -7.04 -34.75
CA LEU A 179 -14.85 -7.17 -33.49
C LEU A 179 -14.01 -7.90 -32.44
N PHE A 180 -13.32 -8.97 -32.83
CA PHE A 180 -12.46 -9.74 -31.94
C PHE A 180 -11.29 -8.89 -31.41
N PHE A 181 -10.52 -8.23 -32.28
CA PHE A 181 -9.40 -7.40 -31.84
C PHE A 181 -9.84 -6.19 -31.02
N LEU A 182 -10.95 -5.55 -31.39
CA LEU A 182 -11.54 -4.47 -30.61
C LEU A 182 -11.91 -4.96 -29.20
N ALA A 183 -12.60 -6.09 -29.09
CA ALA A 183 -13.01 -6.64 -27.80
C ALA A 183 -11.81 -7.01 -26.93
N VAL A 184 -10.83 -7.74 -27.48
CA VAL A 184 -9.66 -8.20 -26.73
C VAL A 184 -8.77 -7.05 -26.29
N ILE A 185 -8.41 -6.12 -27.19
CA ILE A 185 -7.54 -4.99 -26.84
C ILE A 185 -8.25 -4.06 -25.86
N SER A 186 -9.54 -3.80 -26.06
CA SER A 186 -10.31 -2.97 -25.14
C SER A 186 -10.42 -3.61 -23.77
N PHE A 187 -10.69 -4.91 -23.71
CA PHE A 187 -10.72 -5.65 -22.46
C PHE A 187 -9.39 -5.54 -21.70
N VAL A 188 -8.25 -5.80 -22.37
CA VAL A 188 -6.93 -5.72 -21.74
C VAL A 188 -6.61 -4.31 -21.23
N VAL A 189 -6.85 -3.29 -22.05
CA VAL A 189 -6.57 -1.89 -21.68
C VAL A 189 -7.45 -1.44 -20.51
N LEU A 190 -8.75 -1.73 -20.55
CA LEU A 190 -9.67 -1.42 -19.46
C LEU A 190 -9.30 -2.16 -18.17
N LEU A 191 -8.89 -3.42 -18.28
CA LEU A 191 -8.44 -4.20 -17.13
C LEU A 191 -7.20 -3.57 -16.49
N ILE A 192 -6.19 -3.18 -17.29
CA ILE A 192 -4.98 -2.53 -16.76
C ILE A 192 -5.32 -1.18 -16.11
N LEU A 193 -6.19 -0.37 -16.73
CA LEU A 193 -6.62 0.91 -16.14
C LEU A 193 -7.34 0.70 -14.80
N ARG A 194 -8.27 -0.26 -14.74
CA ARG A 194 -8.96 -0.58 -13.47
C ARG A 194 -7.97 -1.10 -12.44
N LEU A 195 -7.05 -1.98 -12.83
CA LEU A 195 -6.03 -2.52 -11.93
C LEU A 195 -5.12 -1.42 -11.38
N ILE A 196 -4.65 -0.49 -12.21
CA ILE A 196 -3.84 0.65 -11.76
C ILE A 196 -4.62 1.46 -10.71
N SER A 197 -5.88 1.79 -11.00
CA SER A 197 -6.74 2.57 -10.09
C SER A 197 -7.01 1.84 -8.77
N ASP A 198 -7.08 0.52 -8.79
CA ASP A 198 -7.42 -0.30 -7.63
C ASP A 198 -6.23 -0.41 -6.67
N ILE A 199 -5.03 -0.68 -7.19
CA ILE A 199 -3.84 -0.92 -6.37
C ILE A 199 -3.09 0.36 -5.96
N ASP A 200 -3.44 1.52 -6.52
CA ASP A 200 -2.86 2.83 -6.16
C ASP A 200 -3.20 3.25 -4.71
N ASN A 201 -4.30 2.72 -4.14
CA ASN A 201 -4.64 2.91 -2.74
C ASN A 201 -4.60 1.57 -1.96
N PRO A 202 -3.41 1.06 -1.60
CA PRO A 202 -3.28 -0.24 -0.94
C PRO A 202 -3.91 -0.33 0.46
N PHE A 203 -4.25 0.82 1.06
CA PHE A 203 -4.87 0.93 2.38
C PHE A 203 -6.36 1.31 2.30
N GLY A 204 -6.99 1.12 1.14
CA GLY A 204 -8.39 1.42 0.85
C GLY A 204 -9.40 0.44 1.44
N LEU A 205 -9.13 -0.19 2.59
CA LEU A 205 -9.98 -1.24 3.20
C LEU A 205 -11.44 -0.81 3.47
N GLY A 206 -11.71 0.50 3.49
CA GLY A 206 -13.06 1.09 3.61
C GLY A 206 -13.67 1.59 2.31
N ASP A 207 -13.00 1.45 1.17
CA ASP A 207 -13.46 1.91 -0.14
C ASP A 207 -14.23 0.79 -0.85
N PRO A 208 -15.54 0.96 -1.15
CA PRO A 208 -16.33 -0.05 -1.86
C PRO A 208 -15.84 -0.34 -3.28
N ASP A 209 -15.02 0.54 -3.86
CA ASP A 209 -14.44 0.35 -5.19
C ASP A 209 -13.11 -0.43 -5.17
N SER A 210 -12.53 -0.69 -3.99
CA SER A 210 -11.25 -1.38 -3.82
C SER A 210 -11.43 -2.91 -3.76
N ALA A 211 -10.94 -3.62 -4.77
CA ALA A 211 -10.96 -5.08 -4.83
C ALA A 211 -9.69 -5.70 -4.21
N GLU A 212 -8.53 -5.07 -4.41
CA GLU A 212 -7.23 -5.50 -3.89
C GLU A 212 -6.81 -4.60 -2.71
N ASN A 213 -6.72 -5.18 -1.52
CA ASN A 213 -6.28 -4.49 -0.32
C ASN A 213 -5.15 -5.25 0.39
N VAL A 214 -4.29 -4.50 1.07
CA VAL A 214 -3.28 -5.10 1.95
C VAL A 214 -3.97 -5.80 3.11
N SER A 215 -3.64 -7.09 3.33
CA SER A 215 -4.11 -7.84 4.50
C SER A 215 -3.49 -7.30 5.78
N ILE A 216 -4.34 -7.02 6.76
CA ILE A 216 -3.95 -6.56 8.10
C ILE A 216 -4.13 -7.65 9.17
N ASP A 217 -4.61 -8.84 8.79
CA ASP A 217 -4.95 -9.96 9.68
C ASP A 217 -3.80 -10.32 10.63
N VAL A 218 -2.56 -10.28 10.14
CA VAL A 218 -1.38 -10.59 10.96
C VAL A 218 -1.23 -9.58 12.09
N LEU A 219 -1.41 -8.29 11.79
CA LEU A 219 -1.35 -7.23 12.80
C LEU A 219 -2.52 -7.34 13.78
N GLU A 220 -3.73 -7.59 13.30
CA GLU A 220 -4.91 -7.77 14.17
C GLU A 220 -4.72 -8.92 15.16
N ARG A 221 -4.22 -10.07 14.68
CA ARG A 221 -3.92 -11.24 15.53
C ARG A 221 -2.84 -10.93 16.57
N THR A 222 -1.77 -10.25 16.17
CA THR A 222 -0.72 -9.85 17.11
C THR A 222 -1.28 -8.91 18.16
N VAL A 223 -2.06 -7.89 17.78
CA VAL A 223 -2.67 -6.95 18.73
C VAL A 223 -3.63 -7.67 19.69
N ALA A 224 -4.40 -8.65 19.22
CA ALA A 224 -5.27 -9.47 20.08
C ALA A 224 -4.48 -10.36 21.06
N PHE A 225 -3.25 -10.75 20.73
CA PHE A 225 -2.36 -11.48 21.64
C PHE A 225 -1.71 -10.59 22.70
N LEU A 226 -1.62 -9.28 22.45
CA LEU A 226 -1.07 -8.30 23.40
C LEU A 226 -2.06 -7.91 24.51
N GLU A 227 -3.36 -8.19 24.34
CA GLU A 227 -4.41 -8.00 25.36
C GLU A 227 -4.35 -9.05 26.48
#